data_AF-A0ABD3VIE9-F1
#
_entry.id   AF-A0ABD3VIE9-F1
#
_cell.length_a   1.000
_cell.length_b   1.000
_cell.length_c   1.000
_cell.angle_alpha   90.00
_cell.angle_beta   90.00
_cell.angle_gamma   90.00
#
_symmetry.space_group_name_H-M   'P 1'
#
loop_
_entity.id
_entity.type
_entity.pdbx_description
1 polymer ?
#
loop_
_entity_poly.entity_id
_entity_poly.type
_entity_poly.pdbx_seq_one_letter_code
_entity_poly.pdbx_strand_id
1 'polypeptide(L)'
;MTIKLYMTSITTSREIFNRQTRIKQVLDAKGIEYEEIDLSKDQDKRNEMREKAGIPDLLPPALFNENIYCGDFETFEDAVEDGTLKKYLGLE
;
A
#
# COMPACT_ATOMS: atom_id res chain seq x y z
N MET A 1 14.04 7.10 1.89
CA MET A 1 12.81 6.39 2.27
C MET A 1 11.72 6.82 1.30
N THR A 2 11.25 5.89 0.47
CA THR A 2 10.21 6.17 -0.54
C THR A 2 9.09 5.17 -0.34
N ILE A 3 7.91 5.68 0.03
CA ILE A 3 6.73 4.85 0.19
C ILE A 3 6.18 4.52 -1.19
N LYS A 4 5.91 3.25 -1.44
CA LYS A 4 5.31 2.74 -2.68
C LYS A 4 3.97 2.12 -2.36
N LEU A 5 2.93 2.60 -3.02
CA LEU A 5 1.60 2.05 -2.95
C LEU A 5 1.31 1.27 -4.23
N TYR A 6 1.34 -0.05 -4.13
CA TYR A 6 0.85 -0.91 -5.20
C TYR A 6 -0.67 -0.89 -5.17
N MET A 7 -1.27 -0.43 -6.26
CA MET A 7 -2.71 -0.27 -6.40
C MET A 7 -3.15 -0.70 -7.80
N THR A 8 -4.44 -0.80 -8.03
CA THR A 8 -4.99 -1.00 -9.36
C THR A 8 -6.05 0.06 -9.64
N SER A 9 -5.89 0.77 -10.76
CA SER A 9 -6.89 1.71 -11.27
C SER A 9 -8.12 0.98 -11.81
N ILE A 10 -7.98 -0.29 -12.20
CA ILE A 10 -9.03 -1.12 -12.78
C ILE A 10 -9.32 -2.27 -11.83
N THR A 11 -10.45 -2.21 -11.13
CA THR A 11 -10.94 -3.28 -10.26
C THR A 11 -12.45 -3.29 -10.21
N THR A 12 -13.03 -4.49 -10.20
CA THR A 12 -14.47 -4.69 -9.93
C THR A 12 -14.75 -4.93 -8.45
N SER A 13 -13.71 -5.11 -7.63
CA SER A 13 -13.84 -5.29 -6.18
C SER A 13 -13.97 -3.93 -5.49
N ARG A 14 -15.15 -3.70 -4.91
CA ARG A 14 -15.44 -2.51 -4.10
C ARG A 14 -14.52 -2.41 -2.89
N GLU A 15 -14.17 -3.54 -2.29
CA GLU A 15 -13.27 -3.58 -1.13
C GLU A 15 -11.89 -3.03 -1.49
N ILE A 16 -11.30 -3.52 -2.60
CA ILE A 16 -10.00 -3.04 -3.08
C ILE A 16 -10.05 -1.54 -3.36
N PHE A 17 -11.08 -1.07 -4.06
CA PHE A 17 -11.25 0.35 -4.37
C PHE A 17 -11.33 1.21 -3.10
N ASN A 18 -12.13 0.79 -2.11
CA ASN A 18 -12.32 1.52 -0.86
C ASN A 18 -11.02 1.55 -0.04
N ARG A 19 -10.32 0.41 0.10
CA ARG A 19 -9.05 0.32 0.83
C ARG A 19 -7.97 1.19 0.18
N GLN A 20 -7.83 1.14 -1.15
CA GLN A 20 -6.90 2.00 -1.89
C GLN A 20 -7.18 3.48 -1.66
N THR A 21 -8.46 3.87 -1.76
CA THR A 21 -8.88 5.25 -1.55
C THR A 21 -8.59 5.71 -0.12
N ARG A 22 -8.88 4.86 0.87
CA ARG A 22 -8.63 5.12 2.29
C ARG A 22 -7.16 5.35 2.57
N ILE A 23 -6.27 4.48 2.07
CA ILE A 23 -4.82 4.64 2.23
C ILE A 23 -4.35 5.97 1.65
N LYS A 24 -4.76 6.29 0.40
CA LYS A 24 -4.37 7.55 -0.26
C LYS A 24 -4.81 8.78 0.54
N GLN A 25 -6.06 8.79 1.00
CA GLN A 25 -6.60 9.89 1.80
C GLN A 25 -5.81 10.10 3.09
N VAL A 26 -5.44 9.00 3.77
CA VAL A 26 -4.67 9.08 5.02
C VAL A 26 -3.24 9.57 4.77
N LEU A 27 -2.56 9.05 3.74
CA LEU A 27 -1.20 9.47 3.39
C LEU A 27 -1.16 10.94 3.01
N ASP A 28 -2.11 11.40 2.19
CA ASP A 28 -2.27 12.79 1.77
C ASP A 28 -2.56 13.71 2.98
N ALA A 29 -3.52 13.32 3.85
CA ALA A 29 -3.84 14.07 5.05
C ALA A 29 -2.66 14.18 6.04
N LYS A 30 -1.75 13.20 6.03
CA LYS A 30 -0.53 13.20 6.86
C LYS A 30 0.67 13.85 6.15
N GLY A 31 0.52 14.28 4.90
CA GLY A 31 1.58 14.90 4.11
C GLY A 31 2.74 13.94 3.78
N ILE A 32 2.44 12.65 3.64
CA ILE A 32 3.43 11.63 3.34
C ILE A 32 3.49 11.46 1.81
N GLU A 33 4.66 11.68 1.23
CA GLU A 33 4.88 11.42 -0.20
C GLU A 33 4.96 9.91 -0.47
N TYR A 34 4.24 9.46 -1.51
CA TYR A 34 4.22 8.07 -1.95
C TYR A 34 4.17 7.98 -3.47
N GLU A 35 4.73 6.90 -4.00
CA GLU A 35 4.69 6.54 -5.42
C GLU A 35 3.57 5.53 -5.66
N GLU A 36 2.70 5.82 -6.62
CA GLU A 36 1.60 4.92 -7.00
C GLU A 36 2.05 3.97 -8.11
N ILE A 37 2.05 2.67 -7.82
CA ILE A 37 2.38 1.63 -8.79
C ILE A 37 1.07 0.96 -9.22
N ASP A 38 0.60 1.29 -10.42
CA ASP A 38 -0.65 0.78 -10.97
C ASP A 38 -0.46 -0.57 -11.66
N LEU A 39 -0.90 -1.64 -10.99
CA LEU A 39 -0.84 -3.02 -11.46
C LEU A 39 -1.69 -3.28 -12.72
N SER A 40 -2.66 -2.42 -13.03
CA SER A 40 -3.49 -2.58 -14.22
C SER A 40 -2.74 -2.25 -15.51
N LYS A 41 -1.66 -1.46 -15.42
CA LYS A 41 -0.84 -1.04 -16.55
C LYS A 41 0.37 -1.96 -16.78
N ASP A 42 0.80 -2.66 -15.73
CA ASP A 42 2.01 -3.48 -15.75
C ASP A 42 1.80 -4.76 -14.91
N GLN A 43 1.60 -5.89 -15.60
CA GLN A 43 1.33 -7.17 -14.94
C GLN A 43 2.58 -7.71 -14.22
N ASP A 44 3.78 -7.32 -14.65
CA ASP A 44 5.03 -7.77 -14.04
C ASP A 44 5.17 -7.22 -12.62
N LYS A 45 4.67 -6.00 -12.40
CA LYS A 45 4.60 -5.37 -11.08
C LYS A 45 3.76 -6.13 -10.08
N ARG A 46 2.78 -6.92 -10.54
CA ARG A 46 1.96 -7.75 -9.66
C ARG A 46 2.77 -8.93 -9.11
N ASN A 47 3.62 -9.54 -9.94
CA ASN A 47 4.52 -10.60 -9.51
C ASN A 47 5.58 -10.02 -8.57
N GLU A 48 6.18 -8.88 -8.94
CA GLU A 48 7.15 -8.17 -8.10
C GLU A 48 6.59 -7.86 -6.70
N MET A 49 5.34 -7.38 -6.61
CA MET A 49 4.66 -7.12 -5.34
C MET A 49 4.54 -8.37 -4.47
N ARG A 50 4.14 -9.50 -5.07
CA ARG A 50 3.96 -10.78 -4.37
C ARG A 50 5.29 -11.38 -3.91
N GLU A 51 6.31 -11.31 -4.76
CA GLU A 51 7.66 -11.78 -4.45
C GLU A 51 8.29 -10.95 -3.33
N LYS A 52 8.19 -9.62 -3.39
CA LYS A 52 8.72 -8.73 -2.33
C LYS A 52 8.03 -8.92 -0.99
N ALA A 53 6.72 -9.19 -0.99
CA ALA A 53 5.99 -9.50 0.24
C ALA A 53 6.20 -10.94 0.72
N GLY A 54 6.65 -11.85 -0.15
CA GLY A 54 6.65 -13.29 0.11
C GLY A 54 5.24 -13.89 0.23
N ILE A 55 4.21 -13.20 -0.29
CA ILE A 55 2.80 -13.59 -0.19
C ILE A 55 2.26 -13.85 -1.61
N PRO A 56 2.05 -15.12 -2.01
CA PRO A 56 1.69 -15.47 -3.39
C PRO A 56 0.32 -14.95 -3.82
N ASP A 57 -0.62 -14.82 -2.88
CA ASP A 57 -1.99 -14.35 -3.13
C ASP A 57 -2.23 -12.91 -2.68
N LEU A 58 -1.16 -12.12 -2.52
CA LEU A 58 -1.31 -10.70 -2.16
C LEU A 58 -2.14 -9.97 -3.21
N LEU A 59 -3.12 -9.21 -2.72
CA LEU A 59 -4.00 -8.35 -3.50
C LEU A 59 -3.70 -6.89 -3.15
N PRO A 60 -3.85 -5.95 -4.11
CA PRO A 60 -3.79 -4.54 -3.79
C PRO A 60 -4.96 -4.13 -2.87
N PRO A 61 -4.83 -3.06 -2.07
CA PRO A 61 -3.63 -2.22 -1.92
C PRO A 61 -2.52 -2.87 -1.09
N ALA A 62 -1.26 -2.61 -1.45
CA ALA A 62 -0.11 -3.02 -0.67
C ALA A 62 0.91 -1.88 -0.54
N LEU A 63 1.30 -1.58 0.70
CA LEU A 63 2.28 -0.54 1.02
C LEU A 63 3.67 -1.13 1.22
N PHE A 64 4.65 -0.49 0.63
CA PHE A 64 6.05 -0.84 0.77
C PHE A 64 6.86 0.40 1.13
N ASN A 65 7.86 0.23 1.97
CA ASN A 65 8.95 1.19 2.11
C ASN A 65 10.13 0.66 1.29
N GLU A 66 10.38 1.29 0.15
CA GLU A 66 11.36 0.89 -0.86
C GLU A 66 11.14 -0.51 -1.45
N ASN A 67 11.56 -1.56 -0.75
CA ASN A 67 11.39 -2.97 -1.11
C ASN A 67 10.85 -3.81 0.05
N ILE A 68 10.58 -3.20 1.22
CA ILE A 68 10.10 -3.87 2.41
C ILE A 68 8.59 -3.69 2.49
N TYR A 69 7.85 -4.79 2.59
CA TYR A 69 6.40 -4.74 2.79
C TYR A 69 6.08 -4.21 4.19
N CYS A 70 5.27 -3.14 4.28
CA CYS A 70 4.93 -2.53 5.56
C CYS A 70 3.87 -3.33 6.33
N GLY A 71 2.98 -4.01 5.61
CA GLY A 71 1.88 -4.78 6.19
C GLY A 71 0.56 -4.66 5.42
N ASP A 72 -0.46 -5.31 5.95
CA ASP A 72 -1.81 -5.35 5.41
C ASP A 72 -2.62 -4.08 5.76
N PHE A 73 -3.86 -4.04 5.30
CA PHE A 73 -4.74 -2.90 5.51
C PHE A 73 -5.21 -2.73 6.97
N GLU A 74 -5.41 -3.83 7.71
CA GLU A 74 -5.87 -3.78 9.10
C GLU A 74 -4.76 -3.21 10.00
N THR A 75 -3.53 -3.70 9.82
CA THR A 75 -2.36 -3.16 10.53
C THR A 75 -2.10 -1.68 10.18
N PHE A 76 -2.39 -1.27 8.94
CA PHE A 76 -2.35 0.14 8.56
C PHE A 76 -3.40 0.97 9.30
N GLU A 77 -4.66 0.51 9.41
CA GLU A 77 -5.69 1.25 10.14
C GLU A 77 -5.35 1.38 11.63
N ASP A 78 -4.89 0.30 12.26
CA ASP A 78 -4.41 0.31 13.65
C ASP A 78 -3.31 1.37 13.85
N ALA A 79 -2.30 1.40 12.98
CA ALA A 79 -1.24 2.40 13.05
C ALA A 79 -1.74 3.85 12.83
N VAL A 80 -2.84 4.04 12.11
CA VAL A 80 -3.47 5.35 11.91
C VAL A 80 -4.22 5.78 13.18
N GLU A 81 -4.94 4.86 13.80
CA GLU A 81 -5.68 5.09 15.06
C GLU A 81 -4.73 5.36 16.23
N ASP A 82 -3.66 4.58 16.37
CA ASP A 82 -2.61 4.77 17.38
C ASP A 82 -1.68 5.96 17.08
N GLY A 83 -1.81 6.60 15.91
CA GLY A 83 -0.96 7.70 15.50
C GLY A 83 0.50 7.30 15.20
N THR A 84 0.77 6.01 15.08
CA THR A 84 2.10 5.42 14.81
C THR A 84 2.36 5.16 13.33
N LEU A 85 1.55 5.73 12.42
CA LEU A 85 1.67 5.55 10.97
C LEU A 85 3.09 5.74 10.41
N LYS A 86 3.85 6.73 10.88
CA LYS A 86 5.23 6.95 10.42
C LYS A 86 6.13 5.77 10.76
N LYS A 87 5.98 5.21 11.96
CA LYS A 87 6.71 4.01 12.39
C LYS A 87 6.31 2.78 11.60
N TYR A 88 5.01 2.61 11.34
CA TYR A 88 4.49 1.55 10.47
C TYR A 88 5.10 1.60 9.06
N LEU A 89 5.23 2.82 8.52
CA LEU A 89 5.86 3.05 7.23
C LEU A 89 7.41 3.01 7.29
N GLY A 90 8.01 2.86 8.47
CA GLY A 90 9.46 2.88 8.65
C GLY A 90 10.10 4.24 8.34
N LEU A 91 9.43 5.34 8.66
CA LEU A 91 9.85 6.73 8.44
C LEU A 91 10.33 7.44 9.72
N GLU A 92 10.53 6.71 10.81
CA GLU A 92 10.98 7.23 12.12
C GLU A 92 12.51 7.32 12.22
#